data_AF-A0ABD2QBY1-F1
#
_entry.id   AF-A0ABD2QBY1-F1
#
_cell.length_a   1.000
_cell.length_b   1.000
_cell.length_c   1.000
_cell.angle_alpha   90.00
_cell.angle_beta   90.00
_cell.angle_gamma   90.00
#
_symmetry.space_group_name_H-M   'P 1'
#
loop_
_entity.id
_entity.type
_entity.pdbx_description
1 polymer ?
#
loop_
_entity_poly.entity_id
_entity_poly.type
_entity_poly.pdbx_seq_one_letter_code
_entity_poly.pdbx_strand_id
1 'polypeptide(L)'
;MKYHPDKNPEGREKFDAVSTAYNLICNRSKISTGPNRLHLQLIIRAQSIIYKRYRLLLAPHKYAGYPMLLKTIKLETEDDNLFARAEANCASGEGTNAVLLADATELVYETVATSALNAEEMRREGGILDLQEAFSRCASMLSPKTTKPEDMIARVCYNVTAFYSVATFFPKCRERIHELPQVVRNVLRLLYHDVSR
;
A
#
# COMPACT_ATOMS: atom_id res chain seq x y z
N MET A 1 24.05 18.33 -2.26
CA MET A 1 25.10 19.09 -1.53
C MET A 1 24.73 19.45 -0.08
N LYS A 2 23.44 19.53 0.30
CA LYS A 2 22.99 20.00 1.64
C LYS A 2 23.48 19.17 2.86
N TYR A 3 23.78 17.88 2.68
CA TYR A 3 24.17 16.96 3.78
C TYR A 3 25.50 16.24 3.53
N HIS A 4 26.40 16.81 2.74
CA HIS A 4 27.69 16.17 2.50
C HIS A 4 28.57 16.29 3.77
N PRO A 5 29.11 15.19 4.32
CA PRO A 5 29.74 15.17 5.64
C PRO A 5 31.00 16.05 5.75
N ASP A 6 31.63 16.37 4.62
CA ASP A 6 32.81 17.26 4.56
C ASP A 6 32.47 18.72 4.22
N LYS A 7 31.26 19.00 3.70
CA LYS A 7 30.88 20.36 3.25
C LYS A 7 29.82 21.01 4.13
N ASN A 8 29.18 20.26 5.03
CA ASN A 8 28.26 20.79 6.03
C ASN A 8 28.39 19.98 7.34
N PRO A 9 29.10 20.50 8.35
CA PRO A 9 29.26 19.86 9.65
C PRO A 9 27.92 19.54 10.34
N GLU A 10 26.92 20.41 10.19
CA GLU A 10 25.56 20.22 10.75
C GLU A 10 24.73 19.19 9.98
N GLY A 11 25.19 18.77 8.79
CA GLY A 11 24.53 17.78 7.95
C GLY A 11 24.97 16.35 8.21
N ARG A 12 26.04 16.15 9.00
CA ARG A 12 26.71 14.85 9.18
C ARG A 12 25.82 13.84 9.90
N GLU A 13 25.12 14.23 10.96
CA GLU A 13 24.23 13.33 11.70
C GLU A 13 23.09 12.77 10.82
N LYS A 14 22.46 13.63 10.01
CA LYS A 14 21.44 13.21 9.03
C LYS A 14 22.04 12.33 7.93
N PHE A 15 23.24 12.62 7.48
CA PHE A 15 23.94 11.80 6.49
C PHE A 15 24.22 10.41 7.05
N ASP A 16 24.75 10.31 8.26
CA ASP A 16 25.07 9.05 8.92
C ASP A 16 23.80 8.23 9.20
N ALA A 17 22.70 8.88 9.62
CA ALA A 17 21.41 8.23 9.77
C ALA A 17 20.85 7.67 8.44
N VAL A 18 20.94 8.45 7.35
CA VAL A 18 20.52 8.02 6.01
C VAL A 18 21.42 6.89 5.50
N SER A 19 22.73 6.98 5.67
CA SER A 19 23.68 5.94 5.28
C SER A 19 23.50 4.66 6.09
N THR A 20 23.21 4.76 7.38
CA THR A 20 22.92 3.61 8.25
C THR A 20 21.63 2.93 7.83
N ALA A 21 20.56 3.69 7.59
CA ALA A 21 19.30 3.16 7.08
C ALA A 21 19.47 2.51 5.69
N TYR A 22 20.23 3.14 4.80
CA TYR A 22 20.56 2.60 3.48
C TYR A 22 21.33 1.28 3.59
N ASN A 23 22.38 1.24 4.40
CA ASN A 23 23.18 0.03 4.62
C ASN A 23 22.36 -1.09 5.24
N LEU A 24 21.45 -0.79 6.17
CA LEU A 24 20.52 -1.77 6.74
C LEU A 24 19.59 -2.36 5.67
N ILE A 25 19.06 -1.53 4.77
CA ILE A 25 18.22 -1.97 3.64
C ILE A 25 19.04 -2.80 2.64
N CYS A 26 20.31 -2.46 2.41
CA CYS A 26 21.17 -3.10 1.42
C CYS A 26 21.87 -4.38 1.90
N ASN A 27 21.98 -4.62 3.21
CA ASN A 27 22.70 -5.77 3.74
C ASN A 27 21.87 -7.06 3.64
N ARG A 28 21.80 -7.63 2.43
CA ARG A 28 21.12 -8.90 2.09
C ARG A 28 21.74 -10.14 2.77
N SER A 29 22.92 -10.03 3.36
CA SER A 29 23.74 -11.19 3.75
C SER A 29 23.28 -11.92 5.02
N LYS A 30 22.36 -11.37 5.82
CA LYS A 30 21.89 -11.98 7.08
C LYS A 30 20.45 -12.53 7.03
N ILE A 31 19.83 -12.54 5.85
CA ILE A 31 18.37 -12.61 5.74
C ILE A 31 18.03 -13.63 4.67
N SER A 32 17.54 -14.78 5.10
CA SER A 32 16.72 -15.80 4.41
C SER A 32 16.85 -15.94 2.88
N THR A 33 16.86 -17.18 2.39
CA THR A 33 16.89 -17.55 0.95
C THR A 33 15.68 -17.06 0.13
N GLY A 34 14.73 -16.32 0.71
CA GLY A 34 13.58 -15.70 0.04
C GLY A 34 13.36 -14.22 0.40
N PRO A 35 12.45 -13.54 -0.31
CA PRO A 35 12.14 -12.13 -0.06
C PRO A 35 11.66 -11.92 1.39
N ASN A 36 12.37 -11.10 2.15
CA ASN A 36 12.01 -10.77 3.52
C ASN A 36 10.79 -9.83 3.53
N ARG A 37 9.68 -10.29 4.12
CA ARG A 37 8.42 -9.55 4.18
C ARG A 37 8.55 -8.23 4.94
N LEU A 38 9.32 -8.17 6.04
CA LEU A 38 9.58 -6.90 6.76
C LEU A 38 10.32 -5.91 5.87
N HIS A 39 11.28 -6.38 5.07
CA HIS A 39 11.99 -5.51 4.14
C HIS A 39 11.08 -4.97 3.04
N LEU A 40 10.24 -5.84 2.47
CA LEU A 40 9.23 -5.42 1.50
C LEU A 40 8.28 -4.38 2.10
N GLN A 41 7.83 -4.60 3.33
CA GLN A 41 6.96 -3.67 4.03
C GLN A 41 7.62 -2.30 4.22
N LEU A 42 8.88 -2.29 4.67
CA LEU A 42 9.66 -1.06 4.83
C LEU A 42 9.79 -0.31 3.51
N ILE A 43 10.10 -1.01 2.42
CA ILE A 43 10.20 -0.42 1.08
C ILE A 43 8.86 0.18 0.65
N ILE A 44 7.76 -0.56 0.76
CA ILE A 44 6.42 -0.13 0.36
C ILE A 44 5.97 1.10 1.18
N ARG A 45 6.16 1.08 2.50
CA ARG A 45 5.83 2.21 3.38
C ARG A 45 6.68 3.44 3.09
N ALA A 46 7.98 3.26 2.84
CA ALA A 46 8.86 4.35 2.45
C ALA A 46 8.39 5.00 1.14
N GLN A 47 8.04 4.20 0.13
CA GLN A 47 7.49 4.72 -1.13
C GLN A 47 6.18 5.49 -0.91
N SER A 48 5.30 5.00 -0.03
CA SER A 48 4.03 5.68 0.28
C SER A 48 4.29 7.07 0.88
N ILE A 49 5.24 7.15 1.83
CA ILE A 49 5.65 8.42 2.43
C ILE A 49 6.23 9.37 1.39
N ILE A 50 7.07 8.88 0.49
CA ILE A 50 7.70 9.68 -0.57
C ILE A 50 6.63 10.25 -1.50
N TYR A 51 5.73 9.41 -2.02
CA TYR A 51 4.63 9.85 -2.89
C TYR A 51 3.74 10.86 -2.17
N LYS A 52 3.30 10.55 -0.95
CA LYS A 52 2.44 11.44 -0.14
C LYS A 52 3.05 12.83 0.06
N ARG A 53 4.35 12.91 0.36
CA ARG A 53 5.04 14.18 0.70
C ARG A 53 5.51 14.97 -0.52
N TYR A 54 5.83 14.29 -1.62
CA TYR A 54 6.49 14.92 -2.78
C TYR A 54 5.69 14.75 -4.09
N ARG A 55 4.36 14.66 -4.01
CA ARG A 55 3.48 14.48 -5.19
C ARG A 55 3.81 15.41 -6.35
N LEU A 56 3.96 16.71 -6.09
CA LEU A 56 4.23 17.70 -7.14
C LEU A 56 5.54 17.42 -7.89
N LEU A 57 6.58 16.97 -7.19
CA LEU A 57 7.87 16.62 -7.78
C LEU A 57 7.79 15.31 -8.59
N LEU A 58 6.95 14.37 -8.15
CA LEU A 58 6.81 13.05 -8.75
C LEU A 58 5.76 12.98 -9.86
N ALA A 59 4.84 13.94 -9.93
CA ALA A 59 3.75 13.97 -10.90
C ALA A 59 4.17 13.78 -12.37
N PRO A 60 5.34 14.29 -12.84
CA PRO A 60 5.81 14.05 -14.20
C PRO A 60 6.27 12.61 -14.49
N HIS A 61 6.46 11.78 -13.45
CA HIS A 61 7.03 10.44 -13.57
C HIS A 61 6.00 9.36 -13.26
N LYS A 62 6.10 8.24 -13.98
CA LYS A 62 5.34 7.02 -13.69
C LYS A 62 5.97 6.27 -12.52
N TYR A 63 5.15 5.66 -11.68
CA TYR A 63 5.61 4.71 -10.68
C TYR A 63 6.02 3.40 -11.37
N ALA A 64 7.32 3.21 -11.57
CA ALA A 64 7.87 2.02 -12.23
C ALA A 64 7.64 0.70 -11.45
N GLY A 65 7.19 0.78 -10.20
CA GLY A 65 7.00 -0.37 -9.33
C GLY A 65 5.67 -1.12 -9.51
N TYR A 66 4.75 -0.67 -10.37
CA TYR A 66 3.44 -1.29 -10.52
C TYR A 66 3.47 -2.81 -10.75
N PRO A 67 4.29 -3.38 -11.66
CA PRO A 67 4.29 -4.83 -11.89
C PRO A 67 4.56 -5.65 -10.63
N MET A 68 5.51 -5.22 -9.80
CA MET A 68 5.87 -5.93 -8.56
C MET A 68 4.91 -5.62 -7.40
N LEU A 69 4.40 -4.39 -7.35
CA LEU A 69 3.42 -3.98 -6.34
C LEU A 69 2.10 -4.74 -6.51
N LEU A 70 1.58 -4.81 -7.75
CA LEU A 70 0.35 -5.52 -8.07
C LEU A 70 0.51 -7.03 -7.89
N LYS A 71 1.66 -7.60 -8.28
CA LYS A 71 1.99 -8.99 -7.97
C LYS A 71 1.95 -9.28 -6.46
N THR A 72 2.44 -8.34 -5.64
CA THR A 72 2.39 -8.48 -4.17
C THR A 72 0.96 -8.43 -3.65
N ILE A 73 0.13 -7.50 -4.15
CA ILE A 73 -1.29 -7.42 -3.80
C ILE A 73 -2.00 -8.72 -4.15
N LYS A 74 -1.78 -9.23 -5.35
CA LYS A 74 -2.37 -10.48 -5.82
C LYS A 74 -1.97 -11.67 -4.95
N LEU A 75 -0.67 -11.86 -4.69
CA LEU A 75 -0.18 -12.94 -3.84
C LEU A 75 -0.72 -12.86 -2.41
N GLU A 76 -0.80 -11.67 -1.81
CA GLU A 76 -1.42 -11.51 -0.48
C GLU A 76 -2.92 -11.78 -0.52
N THR A 77 -3.61 -11.38 -1.60
CA THR A 77 -5.05 -11.54 -1.78
C THR A 77 -5.44 -12.98 -2.07
N GLU A 78 -4.56 -13.79 -2.64
CA GLU A 78 -4.78 -15.22 -2.91
C GLU A 78 -4.35 -16.11 -1.73
N ASP A 79 -3.62 -15.58 -0.74
CA ASP A 79 -3.13 -16.35 0.40
C ASP A 79 -4.27 -16.73 1.37
N ASP A 80 -4.63 -18.01 1.43
CA ASP A 80 -5.67 -18.54 2.33
C ASP A 80 -5.42 -18.22 3.80
N ASN A 81 -4.17 -18.06 4.21
CA ASN A 81 -3.77 -17.76 5.58
C ASN A 81 -3.64 -16.26 5.88
N LEU A 82 -4.03 -15.38 4.96
CA LEU A 82 -3.94 -13.92 5.11
C LEU A 82 -4.52 -13.43 6.45
N PHE A 83 -5.75 -13.84 6.77
CA PHE A 83 -6.46 -13.36 7.96
C PHE A 83 -5.89 -13.95 9.24
N ALA A 84 -5.58 -15.25 9.27
CA ALA A 84 -4.93 -15.89 10.40
C ALA A 84 -3.57 -15.25 10.72
N ARG A 85 -2.79 -14.89 9.68
CA ARG A 85 -1.54 -14.14 9.85
C ARG A 85 -1.77 -12.73 10.39
N ALA A 86 -2.80 -12.04 9.90
CA ALA A 86 -3.14 -10.69 10.36
C ALA A 86 -3.56 -10.67 11.84
N GLU A 87 -4.33 -11.67 12.29
CA GLU A 87 -4.73 -11.84 13.69
C GLU A 87 -3.53 -12.16 14.59
N ALA A 88 -2.67 -13.09 14.18
CA ALA A 88 -1.48 -13.48 14.94
C ALA A 88 -0.56 -12.28 15.25
N ASN A 89 -0.44 -11.32 14.32
CA ASN A 89 0.32 -10.09 14.52
C ASN A 89 -0.25 -9.17 15.61
N CYS A 90 -1.57 -9.16 15.77
CA CYS A 90 -2.22 -8.32 16.78
C CYS A 90 -2.01 -8.89 18.19
N ALA A 91 -1.84 -10.21 18.30
CA ALA A 91 -1.68 -10.92 19.57
C ALA A 91 -0.24 -10.98 20.07
N SER A 92 0.76 -11.02 19.19
CA SER A 92 2.15 -11.29 19.58
C SER A 92 2.88 -10.11 20.22
N GLY A 93 2.43 -8.86 20.06
CA GLY A 93 3.12 -7.64 20.54
C GLY A 93 4.49 -7.39 19.86
N GLU A 94 5.16 -8.44 19.43
CA GLU A 94 6.28 -8.46 18.51
C GLU A 94 5.73 -8.55 17.08
N GLY A 95 5.75 -7.42 16.37
CA GLY A 95 5.32 -7.30 14.98
C GLY A 95 6.23 -8.07 14.01
N THR A 96 6.12 -9.40 14.01
CA THR A 96 7.02 -10.28 13.26
C THR A 96 6.48 -10.65 11.87
N ASN A 97 5.16 -10.60 11.62
CA ASN A 97 4.63 -10.78 10.26
C ASN A 97 4.19 -9.46 9.64
N ALA A 98 4.95 -8.97 8.67
CA ALA A 98 4.55 -7.80 7.88
C ALA A 98 3.17 -7.97 7.22
N VAL A 99 2.32 -6.96 7.42
CA VAL A 99 1.00 -6.82 6.79
C VAL A 99 1.17 -6.09 5.46
N LEU A 100 1.58 -6.82 4.43
CA LEU A 100 1.94 -6.23 3.14
C LEU A 100 0.73 -5.66 2.39
N LEU A 101 -0.44 -6.32 2.47
CA LEU A 101 -1.61 -5.92 1.68
C LEU A 101 -2.10 -4.50 2.04
N ALA A 102 -2.17 -4.16 3.32
CA ALA A 102 -2.60 -2.84 3.76
C ALA A 102 -1.63 -1.75 3.30
N ASP A 103 -0.31 -1.97 3.44
CA ASP A 103 0.69 -0.99 3.02
C ASP A 103 0.78 -0.89 1.48
N ALA A 104 0.60 -2.00 0.76
CA ALA A 104 0.62 -2.04 -0.70
C ALA A 104 -0.57 -1.28 -1.31
N THR A 105 -1.77 -1.46 -0.75
CA THR A 105 -2.96 -0.72 -1.19
C THR A 105 -2.87 0.78 -0.88
N GLU A 106 -2.23 1.16 0.24
CA GLU A 106 -1.90 2.57 0.54
C GLU A 106 -0.99 3.15 -0.56
N LEU A 107 0.07 2.42 -0.94
CA LEU A 107 0.99 2.87 -1.99
C LEU A 107 0.29 3.04 -3.35
N VAL A 108 -0.63 2.13 -3.70
CA VAL A 108 -1.42 2.27 -4.94
C VAL A 108 -2.26 3.55 -4.90
N TYR A 109 -2.94 3.83 -3.79
CA TYR A 109 -3.67 5.09 -3.62
C TYR A 109 -2.73 6.30 -3.76
N GLU A 110 -1.62 6.31 -3.03
CA GLU A 110 -0.69 7.45 -3.02
C GLU A 110 -0.08 7.75 -4.40
N THR A 111 0.24 6.70 -5.16
CA THR A 111 0.77 6.84 -6.53
C THR A 111 -0.29 7.35 -7.51
N VAL A 112 -1.50 6.80 -7.48
CA VAL A 112 -2.61 7.25 -8.36
C VAL A 112 -3.10 8.65 -8.02
N ALA A 113 -3.09 9.02 -6.73
CA ALA A 113 -3.40 10.38 -6.28
C ALA A 113 -2.36 11.42 -6.73
N THR A 114 -1.21 10.99 -7.25
CA THR A 114 -0.12 11.88 -7.66
C THR A 114 -0.26 12.37 -9.10
N SER A 115 -0.73 11.55 -10.05
CA SER A 115 -0.83 11.97 -11.45
C SER A 115 -1.73 11.09 -12.31
N ALA A 116 -2.20 11.67 -13.41
CA ALA A 116 -2.91 10.94 -14.47
C ALA A 116 -2.05 9.84 -15.10
N LEU A 117 -0.73 10.06 -15.20
CA LEU A 117 0.23 9.07 -15.71
C LEU A 117 0.22 7.79 -14.86
N ASN A 118 0.18 7.95 -13.54
CA ASN A 118 0.10 6.83 -12.61
C ASN A 118 -1.24 6.12 -12.66
N ALA A 119 -2.34 6.87 -12.75
CA ALA A 119 -3.67 6.27 -12.91
C ALA A 119 -3.78 5.41 -14.18
N GLU A 120 -3.28 5.91 -15.31
CA GLU A 120 -3.28 5.18 -16.58
C GLU A 120 -2.37 3.95 -16.53
N GLU A 121 -1.18 4.05 -15.91
CA GLU A 121 -0.26 2.92 -15.79
C GLU A 121 -0.82 1.83 -14.87
N MET A 122 -1.35 2.21 -13.70
CA MET A 122 -2.03 1.29 -12.77
C MET A 122 -3.15 0.51 -13.46
N ARG A 123 -3.97 1.21 -14.26
CA ARG A 123 -5.05 0.60 -15.03
C ARG A 123 -4.53 -0.37 -16.09
N ARG A 124 -3.47 0.01 -16.82
CA ARG A 124 -2.85 -0.82 -17.88
C ARG A 124 -2.29 -2.12 -17.34
N GLU A 125 -1.69 -2.08 -16.17
CA GLU A 125 -1.15 -3.25 -15.46
C GLU A 125 -2.23 -4.13 -14.82
N GLY A 126 -3.52 -3.83 -15.04
CA GLY A 126 -4.64 -4.64 -14.51
C GLY A 126 -5.00 -4.35 -13.06
N GLY A 127 -4.38 -3.36 -12.42
CA GLY A 127 -4.46 -3.16 -10.98
C GLY A 127 -5.87 -2.88 -10.43
N ILE A 128 -6.80 -2.37 -11.26
CA ILE A 128 -8.19 -2.13 -10.83
C ILE A 128 -8.88 -3.44 -10.44
N LEU A 129 -8.60 -4.53 -11.18
CA LEU A 129 -9.17 -5.84 -10.87
C LEU A 129 -8.53 -6.43 -9.60
N ASP A 130 -7.20 -6.41 -9.51
CA ASP A 130 -6.48 -6.89 -8.32
C ASP A 130 -6.93 -6.17 -7.03
N LEU A 131 -7.14 -4.84 -7.10
CA LEU A 131 -7.69 -4.07 -5.97
C LEU A 131 -9.14 -4.44 -5.65
N GLN A 132 -9.97 -4.70 -6.67
CA GLN A 132 -11.37 -5.07 -6.46
C GLN A 132 -11.49 -6.44 -5.77
N GLU A 133 -10.63 -7.39 -6.14
CA GLU A 133 -10.54 -8.70 -5.49
C GLU A 133 -10.11 -8.57 -4.03
N ALA A 134 -9.02 -7.82 -3.77
CA ALA A 134 -8.54 -7.53 -2.42
C ALA A 134 -9.63 -6.87 -1.55
N PHE A 135 -10.33 -5.89 -2.12
CA PHE A 135 -11.41 -5.19 -1.44
C PHE A 135 -12.59 -6.11 -1.13
N SER A 136 -12.97 -6.98 -2.06
CA SER A 136 -14.07 -7.92 -1.85
C SER A 136 -13.77 -8.90 -0.73
N ARG A 137 -12.54 -9.44 -0.71
CA ARG A 137 -12.09 -10.39 0.30
C ARG A 137 -12.01 -9.74 1.69
N CYS A 138 -11.52 -8.50 1.79
CA CYS A 138 -11.46 -7.78 3.07
C CYS A 138 -12.84 -7.29 3.52
N ALA A 139 -13.67 -6.76 2.61
CA ALA A 139 -15.00 -6.25 2.94
C ALA A 139 -15.94 -7.35 3.44
N SER A 140 -15.77 -8.61 3.02
CA SER A 140 -16.54 -9.74 3.57
C SER A 140 -16.16 -10.11 4.99
N MET A 141 -15.01 -9.66 5.49
CA MET A 141 -14.52 -9.93 6.85
C MET A 141 -14.82 -8.79 7.82
N LEU A 142 -15.39 -7.67 7.36
CA LEU A 142 -15.74 -6.55 8.23
C LEU A 142 -16.85 -6.96 9.21
N SER A 143 -16.64 -6.62 10.48
CA SER A 143 -17.58 -6.84 11.57
C SER A 143 -17.72 -5.55 12.39
N PRO A 144 -18.94 -5.00 12.53
CA PRO A 144 -19.16 -3.77 13.31
C PRO A 144 -18.70 -3.88 14.76
N LYS A 145 -18.75 -5.08 15.34
CA LYS A 145 -18.45 -5.32 16.75
C LYS A 145 -16.97 -5.55 17.04
N THR A 146 -16.21 -6.06 16.06
CA THR A 146 -14.85 -6.58 16.33
C THR A 146 -13.78 -5.90 15.49
N THR A 147 -14.11 -5.42 14.29
CA THR A 147 -13.13 -4.74 13.45
C THR A 147 -12.83 -3.35 14.01
N LYS A 148 -11.55 -2.99 14.11
CA LYS A 148 -11.01 -1.67 14.50
C LYS A 148 -10.43 -0.93 13.28
N PRO A 149 -10.32 0.42 13.30
CA PRO A 149 -9.75 1.18 12.19
C PRO A 149 -8.33 0.75 11.80
N GLU A 150 -7.54 0.32 12.78
CA GLU A 150 -6.13 -0.05 12.61
C GLU A 150 -5.94 -1.45 12.04
N ASP A 151 -6.99 -2.28 12.07
CA ASP A 151 -6.96 -3.64 11.55
C ASP A 151 -6.63 -3.62 10.06
N MET A 152 -5.85 -4.60 9.60
CA MET A 152 -5.51 -4.72 8.19
C MET A 152 -6.74 -4.63 7.27
N ILE A 153 -7.81 -5.36 7.59
CA ILE A 153 -9.01 -5.42 6.75
C ILE A 153 -9.66 -4.05 6.57
N ALA A 154 -9.73 -3.26 7.64
CA ALA A 154 -10.28 -1.91 7.60
C ALA A 154 -9.37 -1.00 6.78
N ARG A 155 -8.06 -1.03 7.04
CA ARG A 155 -7.07 -0.26 6.28
C ARG A 155 -7.12 -0.55 4.78
N VAL A 156 -7.20 -1.82 4.38
CA VAL A 156 -7.35 -2.20 2.97
C VAL A 156 -8.64 -1.61 2.38
N CYS A 157 -9.77 -1.77 3.05
CA CYS A 157 -11.05 -1.23 2.59
C CYS A 157 -11.01 0.30 2.44
N TYR A 158 -10.43 1.03 3.40
CA TYR A 158 -10.27 2.49 3.31
C TYR A 158 -9.34 2.91 2.17
N ASN A 159 -8.18 2.27 2.04
CA ASN A 159 -7.21 2.58 0.99
C ASN A 159 -7.79 2.35 -0.41
N VAL A 160 -8.50 1.23 -0.62
CA VAL A 160 -9.11 0.94 -1.92
C VAL A 160 -10.28 1.87 -2.22
N THR A 161 -11.08 2.25 -1.22
CA THR A 161 -12.14 3.24 -1.40
C THR A 161 -11.56 4.62 -1.75
N ALA A 162 -10.48 5.04 -1.10
CA ALA A 162 -9.75 6.26 -1.43
C ALA A 162 -9.10 6.19 -2.82
N PHE A 163 -8.60 5.03 -3.23
CA PHE A 163 -8.17 4.81 -4.61
C PHE A 163 -9.31 5.05 -5.60
N TYR A 164 -10.50 4.49 -5.40
CA TYR A 164 -11.62 4.70 -6.31
C TYR A 164 -12.08 6.15 -6.38
N SER A 165 -12.07 6.87 -5.24
CA SER A 165 -12.44 8.29 -5.23
C SER A 165 -11.53 9.15 -6.10
N VAL A 166 -10.25 8.79 -6.23
CA VAL A 166 -9.32 9.51 -7.11
C VAL A 166 -9.28 8.94 -8.53
N ALA A 167 -9.30 7.62 -8.67
CA ALA A 167 -9.22 6.95 -9.97
C ALA A 167 -10.39 7.32 -10.90
N THR A 168 -11.57 7.57 -10.33
CA THR A 168 -12.78 7.93 -11.10
C THR A 168 -12.72 9.31 -11.77
N PHE A 169 -11.78 10.19 -11.39
CA PHE A 169 -11.52 11.43 -12.14
C PHE A 169 -10.94 11.15 -13.53
N PHE A 170 -10.34 9.97 -13.76
CA PHE A 170 -9.75 9.60 -15.04
C PHE A 170 -10.73 8.76 -15.88
N PRO A 171 -11.11 9.19 -17.11
CA PRO A 171 -12.19 8.54 -17.88
C PRO A 171 -12.04 7.03 -18.07
N LYS A 172 -10.88 6.55 -18.52
CA LYS A 172 -10.64 5.11 -18.75
C LYS A 172 -10.66 4.28 -17.47
N CYS A 173 -10.24 4.87 -16.34
CA CYS A 173 -10.34 4.21 -15.05
C CYS A 173 -11.80 4.11 -14.60
N ARG A 174 -12.57 5.20 -14.76
CA ARG A 174 -14.00 5.24 -14.43
C ARG A 174 -14.81 4.23 -15.25
N GLU A 175 -14.56 4.12 -16.55
CA GLU A 175 -15.18 3.10 -17.41
C GLU A 175 -14.89 1.70 -16.89
N ARG A 176 -13.61 1.40 -16.60
CA ARG A 176 -13.24 0.08 -16.07
C ARG A 176 -13.84 -0.22 -14.69
N ILE A 177 -13.95 0.78 -13.81
CA ILE A 177 -14.57 0.63 -12.48
C ILE A 177 -16.08 0.37 -12.63
N HIS A 178 -16.75 1.03 -13.58
CA HIS A 178 -18.18 0.86 -13.84
C HIS A 178 -18.54 -0.58 -14.26
N GLU A 179 -17.63 -1.29 -14.92
CA GLU A 179 -17.80 -2.71 -15.29
C GLU A 179 -17.74 -3.66 -14.09
N LEU A 180 -17.41 -3.18 -12.89
CA LEU A 180 -17.20 -3.99 -11.69
C LEU A 180 -18.29 -3.70 -10.62
N PRO A 181 -19.49 -4.31 -10.73
CA PRO A 181 -20.62 -4.02 -9.82
C PRO A 181 -20.31 -4.34 -8.35
N GLN A 182 -19.35 -5.23 -8.10
CA GLN A 182 -18.90 -5.56 -6.74
C GLN A 182 -18.27 -4.38 -6.01
N VAL A 183 -17.72 -3.39 -6.72
CA VAL A 183 -17.17 -2.18 -6.11
C VAL A 183 -18.24 -1.46 -5.30
N VAL A 184 -19.42 -1.23 -5.88
CA VAL A 184 -20.54 -0.57 -5.21
C VAL A 184 -20.99 -1.37 -3.99
N ARG A 185 -21.12 -2.70 -4.14
CA ARG A 185 -21.52 -3.59 -3.04
C ARG A 185 -20.55 -3.52 -1.86
N ASN A 186 -19.25 -3.50 -2.13
CA ASN A 186 -18.23 -3.44 -1.08
C ASN A 186 -18.18 -2.06 -0.40
N VAL A 187 -18.37 -0.97 -1.15
CA VAL A 187 -18.48 0.38 -0.56
C VAL A 187 -19.70 0.45 0.37
N LEU A 188 -20.86 -0.07 -0.04
CA LEU A 188 -22.04 -0.09 0.83
C LEU A 188 -21.83 -0.89 2.12
N ARG A 189 -21.12 -2.03 2.04
CA ARG A 189 -20.74 -2.81 3.24
C ARG A 189 -19.84 -2.01 4.18
N LEU A 190 -18.86 -1.29 3.63
CA LEU A 190 -17.98 -0.43 4.43
C LEU A 190 -18.77 0.70 5.11
N LEU A 191 -19.66 1.37 4.38
CA LEU A 191 -20.49 2.44 4.95
C LEU A 191 -21.42 1.93 6.06
N TYR A 192 -22.03 0.76 5.87
CA TYR A 192 -22.83 0.12 6.92
C TYR A 192 -22.00 -0.18 8.18
N HIS A 193 -20.75 -0.60 7.99
CA HIS A 193 -19.81 -0.85 9.09
C HIS A 193 -19.47 0.44 9.85
N ASP A 194 -19.11 1.52 9.14
CA ASP A 194 -18.74 2.81 9.75
C ASP A 194 -19.91 3.48 10.50
N VAL A 195 -21.15 3.38 9.97
CA VAL A 195 -22.34 3.95 10.60
C VAL A 195 -22.81 3.15 11.84
N SER A 196 -22.39 1.89 11.97
CA SER A 196 -22.80 1.01 13.07
C SER A 196 -21.87 1.05 14.28
N ARG A 197 -20.89 1.95 14.32
CA ARG A 197 -20.02 2.23 15.47
C ARG A 197 -20.52 3.42 16.27
#